data_AF-A0A2S4XHD2-F1
#
_entry.id   AF-A0A2S4XHD2-F1
#
_cell.length_a   1.000
_cell.length_b   1.000
_cell.length_c   1.000
_cell.angle_alpha   90.00
_cell.angle_beta   90.00
_cell.angle_gamma   90.00
#
_symmetry.space_group_name_H-M   'P 1'
#
loop_
_entity.id
_entity.type
_entity.pdbx_description
1 polymer ?
#
loop_
_entity_poly.entity_id
_entity_poly.type
_entity_poly.pdbx_seq_one_letter_code
_entity_poly.pdbx_strand_id
1 'polypeptide(L)'
;MNTSSRRRKTSTTTPQRKTASMCQHQPPCPSAESADREAAHLVAHHPEQGWSLLCNGVLLFEDTGELLPDGQVIDPHRPMGTGQVVTAA
;
A
#
# COMPACT_ATOMS: atom_id res chain seq x y z
N MET A 1 45.46 20.09 16.36
CA MET A 1 45.14 18.90 15.54
C MET A 1 43.65 18.59 15.71
N ASN A 2 42.79 18.98 14.75
CA ASN A 2 41.35 18.71 14.78
C ASN A 2 40.98 17.83 13.57
N THR A 3 40.51 16.61 13.81
CA THR A 3 39.96 15.71 12.78
C THR A 3 38.52 15.38 13.13
N SER A 4 37.61 16.30 12.78
CA SER A 4 36.17 16.07 12.83
C SER A 4 35.72 15.33 11.57
N SER A 5 35.56 14.02 11.68
CA SER A 5 35.05 13.14 10.62
C SER A 5 33.60 13.48 10.24
N ARG A 6 33.42 14.24 9.15
CA ARG A 6 32.11 14.44 8.52
C ARG A 6 31.68 13.16 7.80
N ARG A 7 30.78 12.37 8.41
CA ARG A 7 29.99 11.38 7.67
C ARG A 7 29.07 12.12 6.70
N ARG A 8 29.39 12.08 5.40
CA ARG A 8 28.47 12.51 4.34
C ARG A 8 27.31 11.51 4.34
N LYS A 9 26.15 11.94 4.85
CA LYS A 9 24.88 11.26 4.56
C LYS A 9 24.54 11.60 3.11
N THR A 10 24.83 10.69 2.20
CA THR A 10 24.28 10.73 0.84
C THR A 10 22.80 10.39 0.94
N SER A 11 21.97 11.41 1.10
CA SER A 11 20.54 11.30 0.86
C SER A 11 20.36 11.07 -0.64
N THR A 12 20.10 9.83 -1.02
CA THR A 12 19.70 9.48 -2.39
C THR A 12 18.30 10.03 -2.62
N THR A 13 18.20 11.32 -2.92
CA THR A 13 16.98 11.91 -3.47
C THR A 13 16.86 11.41 -4.90
N THR A 14 16.17 10.30 -5.10
CA THR A 14 15.61 9.92 -6.40
C THR A 14 14.80 11.11 -6.93
N PRO A 15 14.87 11.41 -8.24
CA PRO A 15 14.03 12.46 -8.80
C PRO A 15 12.59 12.01 -8.57
N GLN A 16 11.91 12.73 -7.69
CA GLN A 16 10.47 12.66 -7.50
C GLN A 16 9.86 12.82 -8.89
N ARG A 17 9.56 11.69 -9.53
CA ARG A 17 8.68 11.65 -10.67
C ARG A 17 7.41 12.22 -10.08
N LYS A 18 7.14 13.51 -10.36
CA LYS A 18 5.87 14.16 -10.05
C LYS A 18 4.85 13.10 -10.35
N THR A 19 4.18 12.59 -9.31
CA THR A 19 3.09 11.64 -9.44
C THR A 19 2.02 12.44 -10.16
N ALA A 20 2.15 12.51 -11.49
CA ALA A 20 1.12 12.99 -12.37
C ALA A 20 -0.07 12.15 -11.97
N SER A 21 -1.07 12.82 -11.41
CA SER A 21 -2.42 12.32 -11.14
C SER A 21 -2.69 11.10 -12.01
N MET A 22 -2.50 9.90 -11.44
CA MET A 22 -2.56 8.66 -12.23
C MET A 22 -3.95 8.48 -12.85
N CYS A 23 -4.93 9.15 -12.25
CA CYS A 23 -6.30 9.28 -12.66
C CYS A 23 -6.76 10.75 -12.65
N GLN A 24 -7.75 11.09 -13.48
CA GLN A 24 -8.33 12.43 -13.59
C GLN A 24 -9.55 12.65 -12.67
N HIS A 25 -9.62 11.91 -11.55
CA HIS A 25 -10.74 12.00 -10.61
C HIS A 25 -10.73 13.33 -9.83
N GLN A 26 -11.92 13.82 -9.53
CA GLN A 26 -12.14 15.01 -8.69
C GLN A 26 -13.13 14.64 -7.57
N PRO A 27 -12.73 14.69 -6.29
CA PRO A 27 -11.41 15.05 -5.77
C PRO A 27 -10.29 14.09 -6.23
N PRO A 28 -9.02 14.53 -6.21
CA PRO A 28 -7.90 13.67 -6.56
C PRO A 28 -7.85 12.45 -5.63
N CYS A 29 -7.56 11.29 -6.21
CA CYS A 29 -7.42 10.08 -5.42
C CYS A 29 -6.17 10.11 -4.54
N PRO A 30 -6.22 9.46 -3.36
CA PRO A 30 -5.06 9.31 -2.51
C PRO A 30 -3.96 8.50 -3.20
N SER A 31 -2.70 8.74 -2.79
CA SER A 31 -1.58 7.92 -3.26
C SER A 31 -1.68 6.51 -2.70
N ALA A 32 -1.07 5.53 -3.39
CA ALA A 32 -0.98 4.17 -2.89
C ALA A 32 -0.22 4.04 -1.55
N GLU A 33 0.66 4.99 -1.24
CA GLU A 33 1.42 5.01 0.02
C GLU A 33 0.60 5.62 1.19
N SER A 34 -0.51 6.29 0.90
CA SER A 34 -1.33 6.96 1.92
C SER A 34 -2.11 5.96 2.76
N ALA A 35 -2.42 6.32 4.02
CA ALA A 35 -3.20 5.46 4.91
C ALA A 35 -4.64 5.25 4.41
N ASP A 36 -5.17 6.18 3.63
CA ASP A 36 -6.50 6.15 3.02
C ASP A 36 -6.48 5.64 1.56
N ARG A 37 -5.44 4.89 1.14
CA ARG A 37 -5.26 4.41 -0.25
C ARG A 37 -6.46 3.66 -0.82
N GLU A 38 -7.24 2.98 0.02
CA GLU A 38 -8.45 2.24 -0.33
C GLU A 38 -9.61 3.14 -0.80
N ALA A 39 -9.55 4.45 -0.52
CA ALA A 39 -10.54 5.43 -0.98
C ALA A 39 -10.39 5.82 -2.46
N ALA A 40 -9.38 5.30 -3.16
CA ALA A 40 -9.24 5.49 -4.60
C ALA A 40 -10.36 4.76 -5.38
N HIS A 41 -10.71 5.27 -6.56
CA HIS A 41 -11.77 4.66 -7.36
C HIS A 41 -11.37 3.30 -7.93
N LEU A 42 -12.31 2.34 -7.89
CA LEU A 42 -12.23 1.06 -8.58
C LEU A 42 -12.14 1.23 -10.10
N VAL A 43 -11.21 0.52 -10.73
CA VAL A 43 -11.05 0.45 -12.19
C VAL A 43 -11.21 -0.96 -12.74
N ALA A 44 -11.04 -1.98 -11.90
CA ALA A 44 -11.43 -3.35 -12.22
C ALA A 44 -11.93 -4.04 -10.95
N HIS A 45 -12.92 -4.90 -11.11
CA HIS A 45 -13.53 -5.66 -10.03
C HIS A 45 -13.70 -7.11 -10.48
N HIS A 46 -13.00 -8.03 -9.81
CA HIS A 46 -12.95 -9.45 -10.16
C HIS A 46 -13.26 -10.31 -8.92
N PRO A 47 -14.53 -10.38 -8.50
CA PRO A 47 -14.93 -11.14 -7.32
C PRO A 47 -14.65 -12.63 -7.48
N GLU A 48 -14.80 -13.18 -8.69
CA GLU A 48 -14.46 -14.57 -9.02
C GLU A 48 -12.98 -14.92 -8.75
N GLN A 49 -12.10 -13.91 -8.67
CA GLN A 49 -10.67 -14.06 -8.41
C GLN A 49 -10.26 -13.48 -7.04
N GLY A 50 -11.22 -12.90 -6.29
CA GLY A 50 -10.99 -12.35 -4.97
C GLY A 50 -10.23 -11.02 -4.91
N TRP A 51 -10.24 -10.21 -5.98
CA TRP A 51 -9.52 -8.94 -6.00
C TRP A 51 -10.23 -7.82 -6.77
N SER A 52 -9.79 -6.60 -6.47
CA SER A 52 -10.18 -5.37 -7.16
C SER A 52 -8.97 -4.47 -7.37
N LEU A 53 -8.89 -3.81 -8.53
CA LEU A 53 -7.83 -2.86 -8.84
C LEU A 53 -8.35 -1.44 -8.68
N LEU A 54 -7.62 -0.62 -7.93
CA LEU A 54 -7.87 0.80 -7.75
C LEU A 54 -7.06 1.65 -8.73
N CYS A 55 -7.53 2.84 -9.04
CA CYS A 55 -6.90 3.74 -10.00
C CYS A 55 -5.53 4.29 -9.57
N ASN A 56 -5.19 4.21 -8.29
CA ASN A 56 -3.85 4.49 -7.76
C ASN A 56 -2.89 3.28 -7.87
N GLY A 57 -3.36 2.17 -8.47
CA GLY A 57 -2.60 0.95 -8.72
C GLY A 57 -2.60 -0.05 -7.57
N VAL A 58 -3.35 0.20 -6.50
CA VAL A 58 -3.51 -0.74 -5.38
C VAL A 58 -4.42 -1.89 -5.80
N LEU A 59 -3.98 -3.12 -5.53
CA LEU A 59 -4.79 -4.34 -5.61
C LEU A 59 -5.37 -4.63 -4.22
N LEU A 60 -6.68 -4.48 -4.08
CA LEU A 60 -7.43 -4.81 -2.87
C LEU A 60 -7.95 -6.24 -2.96
N PHE A 61 -7.62 -7.08 -1.98
CA PHE A 61 -8.13 -8.44 -1.86
C PHE A 61 -9.40 -8.47 -1.00
N GLU A 62 -10.24 -9.49 -1.20
CA GLU A 62 -11.48 -9.67 -0.44
C GLU A 62 -11.28 -9.83 1.08
N ASP A 63 -10.10 -10.28 1.49
CA ASP A 63 -9.75 -10.42 2.91
C ASP A 63 -9.23 -9.12 3.53
N THR A 64 -9.32 -7.98 2.85
CA THR A 64 -8.75 -6.66 3.18
C THR A 64 -7.23 -6.55 3.05
N GLY A 65 -6.56 -7.59 2.55
CA GLY A 65 -5.15 -7.47 2.17
C GLY A 65 -4.98 -6.51 1.00
N GLU A 66 -3.80 -5.90 0.89
CA GLU A 66 -3.47 -4.99 -0.21
C GLU A 66 -2.12 -5.33 -0.83
N LEU A 67 -2.02 -5.21 -2.15
CA LEU A 67 -0.74 -5.20 -2.87
C LEU A 67 -0.54 -3.83 -3.50
N LEU A 68 0.51 -3.14 -3.05
CA LEU A 68 0.86 -1.81 -3.54
C LEU A 68 1.54 -1.88 -4.92
N PRO A 69 1.56 -0.77 -5.69
CA PRO A 69 2.17 -0.72 -7.03
C PRO A 69 3.67 -1.04 -7.06
N ASP A 70 4.37 -0.91 -5.94
CA ASP A 70 5.78 -1.23 -5.78
C ASP A 70 6.02 -2.69 -5.35
N GLY A 71 4.95 -3.47 -5.18
CA GLY A 71 5.00 -4.87 -4.77
C GLY A 71 5.01 -5.09 -3.25
N GLN A 72 4.89 -4.04 -2.43
CA GLN A 72 4.72 -4.20 -0.98
C GLN A 72 3.36 -4.82 -0.67
N VAL A 73 3.36 -5.80 0.23
CA VAL A 73 2.15 -6.46 0.73
C VAL A 73 1.75 -5.83 2.06
N ILE A 74 0.48 -5.48 2.17
CA ILE A 74 -0.16 -5.07 3.42
C ILE A 74 -1.04 -6.22 3.88
N ASP A 75 -0.76 -6.74 5.07
CA ASP A 75 -1.50 -7.85 5.63
C ASP A 75 -2.98 -7.48 5.86
N PRO A 76 -3.90 -8.44 5.64
CA PRO A 76 -5.31 -8.25 5.88
C PRO A 76 -5.61 -7.89 7.34
N HIS A 77 -6.60 -7.02 7.55
CA HIS A 77 -7.15 -6.69 8.86
C HIS A 77 -8.07 -7.80 9.38
N ARG A 78 -7.54 -9.01 9.56
CA ARG A 78 -8.24 -10.05 10.30
C ARG A 78 -8.15 -9.71 11.80
N PRO A 79 -9.26 -9.62 12.55
CA PRO A 79 -9.15 -9.73 14.00
C PRO A 79 -8.48 -11.08 14.25
N MET A 80 -7.26 -11.06 14.78
CA MET A 80 -6.60 -12.26 15.25
C MET A 80 -7.49 -12.80 16.36
N GLY A 81 -8.42 -13.69 16.00
CA GLY A 81 -9.20 -14.41 16.98
C GLY A 81 -8.20 -14.99 17.96
N THR A 82 -8.35 -14.67 19.24
CA THR A 82 -7.73 -15.39 20.34
C THR A 82 -8.26 -16.83 20.29
N GLY A 83 -7.78 -17.59 19.30
CA GLY A 83 -8.15 -18.96 19.05
C GLY A 83 -7.43 -19.81 20.08
N GLN A 84 -8.06 -19.96 21.25
CA GLN A 84 -7.91 -21.19 22.00
C GLN A 84 -8.22 -22.32 21.03
N VAL A 85 -7.17 -23.03 20.61
CA VAL A 85 -7.29 -24.31 19.93
C VAL A 85 -8.01 -25.25 20.88
N VAL A 86 -9.30 -25.47 20.64
CA VAL A 86 -10.03 -26.53 21.36
C VAL A 86 -9.51 -27.84 20.80
N THR A 87 -8.63 -28.49 21.55
CA THR A 87 -8.22 -29.87 21.28
C THR A 87 -9.44 -30.75 21.57
N ALA A 88 -9.97 -31.43 20.55
CA ALA A 88 -10.98 -32.45 20.74
C ALA A 88 -10.34 -33.67 21.42
N ALA A 89 -11.03 -34.20 22.45
CA ALA A 89 -10.66 -35.41 23.19
C ALA A 89 -11.35 -36.64 22.60
#